data_AF-A0A931SBN8-F1
#
_entry.id   AF-A0A931SBN8-F1
#
_cell.length_a   1.000
_cell.length_b   1.000
_cell.length_c   1.000
_cell.angle_alpha   90.00
_cell.angle_beta   90.00
_cell.angle_gamma   90.00
#
_symmetry.space_group_name_H-M   'P 1'
#
loop_
_entity.id
_entity.type
_entity.pdbx_description
1 polymer ?
#
loop_
_entity_poly.entity_id
_entity_poly.type
_entity_poly.pdbx_seq_one_letter_code
_entity_poly.pdbx_strand_id
1 'polypeptide(L)' 'MTFTIAAIGFSGFVLFYALFASAIIYHLRAYVLPGWTAGRISIIIFLILSLILLYLALFYFLKTPWGLYAGCPLFNCVTD' A
#
# COMPACT_ATOMS: atom_id res chain seq x y z
N MET A 1 10.68 11.90 -16.50
CA MET A 1 10.60 12.60 -15.20
C MET A 1 9.36 12.21 -14.40
N THR A 2 8.15 12.22 -14.99
CA THR A 2 6.89 11.84 -14.31
C THR A 2 6.92 10.45 -13.68
N PHE A 3 7.40 9.42 -14.39
CA PHE A 3 7.55 8.06 -13.84
C PHE A 3 8.45 8.04 -12.61
N THR A 4 9.60 8.73 -12.64
CA THR A 4 10.55 8.78 -11.53
C THR A 4 9.94 9.42 -10.29
N ILE A 5 9.21 10.53 -10.45
CA ILE A 5 8.52 11.21 -9.35
C ILE A 5 7.42 10.30 -8.77
N ALA A 6 6.63 9.67 -9.63
CA ALA A 6 5.60 8.72 -9.22
C ALA A 6 6.18 7.51 -8.49
N ALA A 7 7.31 6.98 -8.93
CA ALA A 7 8.01 5.86 -8.28
C ALA A 7 8.55 6.26 -6.89
N ILE A 8 9.06 7.49 -6.73
CA ILE A 8 9.47 8.02 -5.42
C ILE A 8 8.25 8.15 -4.50
N GLY A 9 7.14 8.70 -4.99
CA GLY A 9 5.90 8.80 -4.21
C GLY A 9 5.35 7.43 -3.82
N PHE A 10 5.32 6.47 -4.74
CA PHE A 10 4.86 5.11 -4.49
C PHE A 10 5.74 4.37 -3.49
N SER A 11 7.07 4.49 -3.61
CA SER A 11 8.00 3.89 -2.63
C SER A 11 7.84 4.51 -1.24
N GLY A 12 7.64 5.83 -1.14
CA GLY A 12 7.30 6.49 0.12
C GLY A 12 5.99 5.98 0.72
N PHE A 13 4.95 5.80 -0.09
CA PHE A 13 3.68 5.20 0.33
C PHE A 13 3.88 3.77 0.85
N VAL A 14 4.63 2.93 0.14
CA VAL A 14 4.92 1.55 0.57
C VAL A 14 5.66 1.51 1.91
N LEU A 15 6.66 2.38 2.09
CA LEU A 15 7.40 2.48 3.35
C LEU A 15 6.50 2.92 4.50
N PHE A 16 5.70 3.97 4.31
CA PHE A 16 4.76 4.44 5.32
C PHE A 16 3.73 3.36 5.67
N TYR A 17 3.21 2.66 4.67
CA TYR A 17 2.26 1.57 4.85
C TYR A 17 2.87 0.40 5.63
N ALA A 18 4.12 0.03 5.35
CA ALA A 18 4.82 -1.00 6.10
C ALA A 18 5.00 -0.63 7.58
N LEU A 19 5.36 0.62 7.87
CA LEU A 19 5.45 1.13 9.25
C LEU A 19 4.09 1.09 9.94
N PHE A 20 3.04 1.55 9.28
CA PHE A 20 1.67 1.51 9.79
C PHE A 20 1.20 0.07 10.07
N ALA A 21 1.42 -0.87 9.15
CA ALA A 21 1.09 -2.27 9.33
C ALA A 21 1.86 -2.89 10.51
N SER A 22 3.13 -2.54 10.68
CA SER A 22 3.93 -2.99 11.82
C SER A 22 3.38 -2.50 13.17
N ALA A 23 2.93 -1.24 13.21
CA ALA A 23 2.32 -0.65 14.41
C ALA A 23 1.00 -1.33 14.78
N ILE A 24 0.18 -1.67 13.78
CA ILE A 24 -1.06 -2.44 13.97
C ILE A 24 -0.75 -3.83 14.53
N ILE A 25 0.21 -4.55 13.96
CA ILE A 25 0.60 -5.89 14.43
C ILE A 25 1.12 -5.81 15.87
N TYR A 26 1.90 -4.78 16.20
CA TYR A 26 2.37 -4.56 17.57
C TYR A 26 1.21 -4.35 18.54
N HIS A 27 0.26 -3.48 18.21
CA HIS A 27 -0.93 -3.24 19.05
C HIS A 27 -1.79 -4.50 19.18
N LEU A 28 -2.05 -5.21 18.08
CA LEU A 28 -2.77 -6.48 18.10
C LEU A 28 -2.11 -7.50 19.04
N ARG A 29 -0.78 -7.58 19.05
CA ARG A 29 -0.07 -8.48 19.97
C ARG A 29 -0.12 -8.02 21.42
N ALA A 30 -0.05 -6.71 21.66
CA ALA A 30 -0.06 -6.15 23.01
C ALA A 30 -1.41 -6.29 23.73
N TYR A 31 -2.53 -6.23 22.98
CA TYR A 31 -3.89 -6.27 23.56
C TYR A 31 -4.60 -7.62 23.45
N VAL A 32 -3.94 -8.67 22.93
CA VAL A 32 -4.52 -10.02 22.88
C VAL A 32 -4.35 -10.73 24.22
N LEU A 33 -5.46 -11.25 24.75
CA LEU A 33 -5.48 -12.07 25.97
C LEU A 33 -4.62 -13.33 25.80
N PRO A 34 -3.82 -13.71 26.81
CA PRO A 34 -3.00 -14.91 26.76
C PRO A 34 -3.88 -16.16 26.57
N GLY A 35 -3.57 -16.97 25.55
CA GLY A 35 -4.32 -18.18 25.21
C GLY A 35 -5.39 -18.01 24.15
N TRP A 36 -5.64 -16.78 23.65
CA TRP A 36 -6.67 -16.56 22.65
C TRP A 36 -6.15 -16.76 21.22
N THR A 37 -6.59 -17.85 20.57
CA THR A 37 -6.25 -18.20 19.19
C THR A 37 -6.71 -17.15 18.17
N ALA A 38 -7.75 -16.38 18.51
CA ALA A 38 -8.29 -15.29 17.69
C ALA A 38 -7.22 -14.25 17.32
N GLY A 39 -6.25 -13.98 18.20
CA GLY A 39 -5.18 -13.02 17.94
C GLY A 39 -4.20 -13.47 16.85
N ARG A 40 -3.95 -14.78 16.70
CA ARG A 40 -3.10 -15.30 15.62
C ARG A 40 -3.85 -15.26 14.28
N ILE A 41 -5.12 -15.63 14.29
CA ILE A 41 -5.98 -15.64 13.09
C ILE A 41 -6.15 -14.22 12.55
N SER A 42 -6.40 -13.23 13.42
CA SER A 42 -6.56 -11.84 12.99
C SER A 42 -5.30 -11.26 12.36
N ILE A 43 -4.11 -11.58 12.89
CA ILE A 43 -2.83 -11.19 12.30
C ILE A 43 -2.64 -11.84 10.92
N ILE A 44 -2.97 -13.12 10.76
CA ILE A 44 -2.87 -13.82 9.47
C ILE A 44 -3.79 -13.18 8.44
N ILE A 45 -5.06 -12.94 8.80
CA ILE A 45 -6.03 -12.28 7.91
C ILE A 45 -5.56 -10.88 7.54
N PHE A 46 -5.06 -10.11 8.51
CA PHE A 46 -4.53 -8.76 8.27
C PHE A 46 -3.35 -8.77 7.29
N LEU A 47 -2.40 -9.71 7.45
CA LEU A 47 -1.26 -9.85 6.54
C LEU A 47 -1.69 -10.22 5.12
N ILE A 48 -2.65 -11.14 4.97
CA ILE A 48 -3.19 -11.53 3.66
C ILE A 48 -3.86 -10.34 2.98
N LEU A 49 -4.74 -9.62 3.69
CA LEU A 49 -5.40 -8.43 3.15
C LEU A 49 -4.41 -7.33 2.79
N SER A 50 -3.36 -7.13 3.61
CA SER A 50 -2.30 -6.16 3.34
C SER A 50 -1.50 -6.51 2.09
N LEU A 51 -1.20 -7.80 1.87
CA LEU A 51 -0.55 -8.30 0.65
C LEU A 51 -1.43 -8.09 -0.59
N ILE A 52 -2.72 -8.37 -0.50
CA ILE A 52 -3.68 -8.13 -1.59
C ILE A 52 -3.72 -6.64 -1.95
N LEU A 53 -3.79 -5.76 -0.95
CA LEU A 53 -3.78 -4.31 -1.14
C LEU A 53 -2.48 -3.83 -1.81
N LEU A 54 -1.32 -4.31 -1.33
CA LEU A 54 -0.03 -3.97 -1.92
C LEU A 54 0.06 -4.44 -3.38
N TYR A 55 -0.41 -5.66 -3.66
CA TYR A 55 -0.46 -6.21 -5.01
C TYR A 55 -1.36 -5.40 -5.94
N LEU A 56 -2.58 -5.02 -5.49
CA LEU A 56 -3.45 -4.15 -6.26
C LEU A 56 -2.78 -2.81 -6.54
N ALA A 57 -2.21 -2.17 -5.51
CA ALA A 57 -1.55 -0.88 -5.65
C ALA A 57 -0.40 -0.95 -6.69
N LEU A 58 0.42 -2.00 -6.63
CA LEU A 58 1.49 -2.23 -7.61
C LEU A 58 0.93 -2.50 -9.01
N PHE A 59 -0.11 -3.31 -9.13
CA PHE A 59 -0.75 -3.62 -10.41
C PHE A 59 -1.27 -2.36 -11.11
N TYR A 60 -2.00 -1.50 -10.38
CA TYR A 60 -2.49 -0.23 -10.92
C TYR A 60 -1.36 0.75 -11.24
N PHE A 61 -0.32 0.80 -10.39
CA PHE A 61 0.87 1.60 -10.67
C PHE A 61 1.54 1.17 -11.99
N LEU A 62 1.69 -0.13 -12.24
CA LEU A 62 2.30 -0.64 -13.48
C LEU A 62 1.39 -0.48 -14.70
N LYS A 63 0.07 -0.60 -14.54
CA LYS A 63 -0.92 -0.40 -15.60
C LYS A 63 -1.06 1.06 -16.04
N THR A 64 -0.66 2.00 -15.19
CA THR A 64 -0.79 3.43 -15.50
C THR A 64 0.16 3.81 -16.65
N PRO A 65 -0.34 4.40 -17.74
CA PRO A 65 0.50 4.79 -18.88
C PRO A 65 1.27 6.09 -18.58
N TRP A 66 2.30 6.01 -17.73
CA TRP A 66 3.09 7.15 -17.24
C TRP A 66 3.68 8.05 -18.34
N GLY A 67 3.88 7.51 -19.55
CA GLY A 67 4.34 8.25 -20.72
C GLY A 67 3.32 9.29 -21.23
N LEU A 68 2.02 9.02 -21.12
CA LEU A 68 0.96 9.95 -21.54
C LEU A 68 0.90 11.18 -20.61
N TYR A 69 1.16 10.98 -19.31
CA TYR A 69 1.20 12.05 -18.32
C TYR A 69 2.45 12.94 -18.41
N ALA A 70 3.47 12.54 -19.17
CA ALA A 70 4.69 13.34 -19.34
C ALA A 70 4.50 14.58 -20.23
N GLY A 71 3.46 14.60 -21.07
CA GLY A 71 3.16 15.71 -21.99
C GLY A 71 2.03 16.63 -21.54
N CYS A 72 1.39 16.35 -20.40
CA CYS A 72 0.21 17.07 -19.93
C CYS A 72 0.53 18.03 -18.78
N PRO A 73 0.06 19.29 -18.80
CA PRO A 73 0.10 20.14 -17.61
C PRO A 73 -0.78 19.56 -16.50
N LEU A 74 -0.34 19.73 -15.25
CA LEU A 74 -0.78 19.10 -13.98
C LEU A 74 -2.30 19.02 -13.69
N PHE A 75 -3.18 19.62 -14.51
CA PHE A 75 -4.62 19.73 -14.26
C PHE A 75 -5.53 19.37 -15.44
N ASN A 76 -5.00 18.99 -16.62
CA ASN A 76 -5.80 18.84 -17.84
C ASN A 76 -5.93 17.43 -18.41
N CYS A 77 -5.34 16.41 -17.78
CA CYS A 77 -5.43 15.03 -18.29
C CYS A 77 -6.29 14.17 -17.37
N VAL A 78 -7.58 14.52 -17.35
CA VAL A 78 -8.67 13.56 -17.15
C VAL A 78 -9.02 13.06 -18.55
N THR A 79 -8.65 11.82 -18.86
CA THR A 79 -9.29 11.08 -19.93
C THR A 79 -9.73 9.76 -19.32
N ASP A 80 -11.05 9.62 -19.30
CA ASP A 80 -11.87 8.47 -18.92
C ASP A 80 -11.20 7.09 -18.92
#